data_AF-A0A2E3EHN8-F1
#
_entry.id   AF-A0A2E3EHN8-F1
#
_cell.length_a   1.000
_cell.length_b   1.000
_cell.length_c   1.000
_cell.angle_alpha   90.00
_cell.angle_beta   90.00
_cell.angle_gamma   90.00
#
_symmetry.space_group_name_H-M   'P 1'
#
loop_
_entity.id
_entity.type
_entity.pdbx_description
1 polymer ?
#
loop_
_entity_poly.entity_id
_entity_poly.type
_entity_poly.pdbx_seq_one_letter_code
_entity_poly.pdbx_strand_id
1 'polypeptide(L)'
;MNTSKIGTETNAGFSLVELLLVLGIVSIMAAIVINSFSNAAQDSRNVVARQQQATLQSAVNNWVAGQVGGYERPDPNNPNLVMERTVSYVRNKYNFAMNYWTDAPGIPRNSRSSGGVQGRLDLIRDYLDEDTYEHFSSTSFPFASNKIISGAMQKTGQYLTLSAWEYPDPNNKNTYPKVELFP
;
A
#
# COMPACT_ATOMS: atom_id res chain seq x y z
N MET A 1 -22.45 26.50 77.45
CA MET A 1 -21.70 25.24 77.26
C MET A 1 -21.69 24.93 75.78
N ASN A 2 -20.60 25.23 75.07
CA ASN A 2 -20.19 24.55 73.85
C ASN A 2 -18.81 25.09 73.41
N THR A 3 -17.76 24.32 73.66
CA THR A 3 -16.41 24.58 73.14
C THR A 3 -16.26 23.80 71.83
N SER A 4 -16.39 24.51 70.71
CA SER A 4 -16.10 23.98 69.38
C SER A 4 -14.61 23.65 69.28
N LYS A 5 -14.26 22.36 69.34
CA LYS A 5 -12.92 21.88 68.98
C LYS A 5 -12.74 22.03 67.47
N ILE A 6 -11.94 23.01 67.06
CA ILE A 6 -11.48 23.16 65.68
C ILE A 6 -10.45 22.05 65.45
N GLY A 7 -10.80 21.06 64.64
CA GLY A 7 -9.86 20.04 64.18
C GLY A 7 -8.80 20.68 63.29
N THR A 8 -7.54 20.59 63.70
CA THR A 8 -6.39 21.02 62.89
C THR A 8 -6.14 19.96 61.82
N GLU A 9 -6.53 20.25 60.58
CA GLU A 9 -6.11 19.51 59.40
C GLU A 9 -4.58 19.66 59.25
N THR A 10 -3.83 18.59 59.51
CA THR A 10 -2.38 18.57 59.29
C THR A 10 -2.12 18.51 57.78
N ASN A 11 -1.82 19.66 57.17
CA ASN A 11 -1.29 19.72 55.81
C ASN A 11 0.13 19.12 55.79
N ALA A 12 0.24 17.84 55.46
CA ALA A 12 1.53 17.21 55.19
C ALA A 12 2.07 17.73 53.86
N GLY A 13 3.00 18.69 53.91
CA GLY A 13 3.76 19.14 52.75
C GLY A 13 4.81 18.11 52.33
N PHE A 14 4.95 17.87 51.04
CA PHE A 14 5.98 17.01 50.47
C PHE A 14 7.39 17.54 50.78
N SER A 15 8.32 16.66 51.19
CA SER A 15 9.73 17.03 51.34
C SER A 15 10.37 17.30 49.97
N LEU A 16 11.33 18.23 49.93
CA LEU A 16 12.13 18.47 48.72
C LEU A 16 12.86 17.21 48.24
N VAL A 17 13.31 16.36 49.17
CA VAL A 17 13.96 15.08 48.85
C VAL A 17 12.96 14.08 48.24
N GLU A 18 11.74 14.03 48.77
CA GLU A 18 10.69 13.18 48.19
C GLU A 18 10.30 13.65 46.78
N LEU A 19 10.21 14.96 46.56
CA LEU A 19 9.97 15.52 45.22
C LEU A 19 11.09 15.15 44.24
N LEU A 20 12.35 15.26 44.66
CA LEU A 20 13.51 14.88 43.84
C LEU A 20 13.52 13.39 43.50
N LEU A 21 13.18 12.53 44.47
CA LEU A 21 13.07 11.10 44.26
C LEU A 21 11.96 10.77 43.24
N VAL A 22 10.78 11.38 43.37
CA VAL A 22 9.66 11.16 42.45
C VAL A 22 10.01 11.60 41.03
N LEU A 23 10.58 12.80 40.86
CA LEU A 23 11.01 13.28 39.55
C LEU A 23 12.10 12.39 38.94
N GLY A 24 13.04 11.90 39.77
CA GLY A 24 14.05 10.94 39.35
C GLY A 24 13.44 9.65 38.80
N ILE A 25 12.51 9.04 39.54
CA ILE A 25 11.85 7.79 39.13
C ILE A 25 10.99 8.02 37.87
N VAL A 26 10.21 9.11 37.82
CA VAL A 26 9.36 9.43 36.65
C VAL A 26 10.20 9.66 35.39
N SER A 27 11.37 10.29 35.50
CA SER A 27 12.26 10.52 34.36
C SER A 27 12.78 9.21 33.75
N ILE A 28 13.15 8.24 34.58
CA ILE A 28 13.64 6.93 34.16
C ILE A 28 12.49 6.13 33.52
N MET A 29 11.32 6.11 34.18
CA MET A 29 10.14 5.42 33.62
C MET A 29 9.71 6.03 32.28
N ALA A 30 9.68 7.36 32.17
CA ALA A 30 9.32 8.05 30.94
C ALA A 30 10.27 7.70 29.79
N ALA A 31 11.58 7.64 30.04
CA ALA A 31 12.56 7.28 29.01
C ALA A 31 12.34 5.85 28.46
N ILE A 32 12.06 4.88 29.33
CA ILE A 32 11.79 3.49 28.91
C ILE A 32 10.47 3.41 28.12
N VAL A 33 9.43 4.08 28.61
CA VAL A 33 8.09 4.07 28.03
C VAL A 33 8.04 4.75 26.65
N ILE A 34 8.75 5.86 26.46
CA ILE A 34 8.81 6.53 25.14
C ILE A 34 9.46 5.63 24.10
N ASN A 35 10.55 4.93 24.46
CA ASN A 35 11.24 4.02 23.55
C ASN A 35 10.35 2.82 23.17
N SER A 36 9.61 2.24 24.13
CA SER A 36 8.71 1.12 23.84
C SER A 36 7.55 1.52 22.93
N PHE A 37 6.93 2.69 23.17
CA PHE A 37 5.86 3.21 22.31
C PHE A 37 6.36 3.56 20.90
N SER A 38 7.56 4.15 20.78
CA SER A 38 8.14 4.48 19.48
C SER A 38 8.37 3.23 18.62
N ASN A 39 8.93 2.17 19.21
CA ASN A 39 9.17 0.90 18.52
C ASN A 39 7.85 0.21 18.15
N ALA A 40 6.90 0.12 19.09
CA ALA A 40 5.59 -0.48 18.82
C ALA A 40 4.82 0.27 17.71
N ALA A 41 4.94 1.61 17.67
CA ALA A 41 4.33 2.42 16.62
C ALA A 41 4.98 2.20 15.25
N GLN A 42 6.30 2.00 15.19
CA GLN A 42 7.01 1.65 13.95
C GLN A 42 6.59 0.26 13.45
N ASP A 43 6.54 -0.72 14.34
CA ASP A 43 6.13 -2.09 13.99
C ASP A 43 4.69 -2.12 13.49
N SER A 44 3.79 -1.40 14.17
CA SER A 44 2.40 -1.27 13.73
C SER A 44 2.30 -0.71 12.32
N ARG A 45 3.11 0.31 11.97
CA ARG A 45 3.14 0.88 10.62
C ARG A 45 3.70 -0.10 9.59
N ASN A 46 4.73 -0.86 9.94
CA ASN A 46 5.28 -1.91 9.07
C ASN A 46 4.24 -3.01 8.78
N VAL A 47 3.44 -3.40 9.78
CA VAL A 47 2.33 -4.35 9.60
C VAL A 47 1.27 -3.79 8.66
N VAL A 48 0.90 -2.52 8.81
CA VAL A 48 -0.06 -1.86 7.91
C VAL A 48 0.46 -1.80 6.47
N ALA A 49 1.74 -1.46 6.25
CA ALA A 49 2.32 -1.43 4.91
C ALA A 49 2.31 -2.83 4.23
N ARG A 50 2.60 -3.89 5.00
CA ARG A 50 2.49 -5.28 4.50
C ARG A 50 1.05 -5.70 4.23
N GLN A 51 0.10 -5.26 5.04
CA GLN A 51 -1.32 -5.51 4.80
C GLN A 51 -1.79 -4.82 3.51
N GLN A 52 -1.33 -3.60 3.26
CA GLN A 52 -1.60 -2.88 2.01
C GLN A 52 -0.98 -3.59 0.81
N GLN A 53 0.25 -4.11 0.93
CA GLN A 53 0.88 -4.95 -0.09
C GLN A 53 0.01 -6.19 -0.41
N ALA A 54 -0.46 -6.90 0.62
CA ALA A 54 -1.29 -8.10 0.45
C ALA A 54 -2.63 -7.77 -0.20
N THR A 55 -3.22 -6.62 0.15
CA THR A 55 -4.48 -6.13 -0.44
C THR A 55 -4.32 -5.88 -1.94
N LEU A 56 -3.26 -5.13 -2.33
CA LEU A 56 -2.95 -4.91 -3.75
C LEU A 56 -2.63 -6.23 -4.48
N GLN A 57 -1.85 -7.12 -3.85
CA GLN A 57 -1.53 -8.42 -4.47
C GLN A 57 -2.78 -9.26 -4.71
N SER A 58 -3.73 -9.25 -3.76
CA SER A 58 -5.00 -9.96 -3.94
C SER A 58 -5.83 -9.34 -5.05
N ALA A 59 -5.91 -8.01 -5.12
CA ALA A 59 -6.65 -7.31 -6.17
C ALA A 59 -6.07 -7.61 -7.56
N VAL A 60 -4.74 -7.59 -7.69
CA VAL A 60 -4.04 -7.97 -8.93
C VAL A 60 -4.33 -9.43 -9.30
N ASN A 61 -4.26 -10.37 -8.35
CA ASN A 61 -4.52 -11.78 -8.61
C ASN A 61 -5.97 -12.00 -9.08
N ASN A 62 -6.94 -11.34 -8.44
CA ASN A 62 -8.35 -11.42 -8.79
C ASN A 62 -8.62 -10.83 -10.18
N TRP A 63 -7.96 -9.70 -10.51
CA TRP A 63 -8.01 -9.12 -11.84
C TRP A 63 -7.46 -10.09 -12.90
N VAL A 64 -6.26 -10.65 -12.70
CA VAL A 64 -5.67 -11.62 -13.65
C VAL A 64 -6.62 -12.80 -13.86
N ALA A 65 -7.18 -13.35 -12.79
CA ALA A 65 -8.11 -14.47 -12.86
C ALA A 65 -9.40 -14.14 -13.64
N GLY A 66 -9.92 -12.90 -13.53
CA GLY A 66 -11.07 -12.45 -14.31
C GLY A 66 -10.74 -12.15 -15.78
N GLN A 67 -9.48 -11.80 -16.08
CA GLN A 67 -9.05 -11.51 -17.44
C GLN A 67 -8.68 -12.78 -18.22
N VAL A 68 -8.05 -13.80 -17.64
CA VAL A 68 -7.58 -14.96 -18.43
C VAL A 68 -8.75 -15.87 -18.83
N GLY A 69 -8.71 -16.39 -20.07
CA GLY A 69 -9.60 -17.48 -20.51
C GLY A 69 -10.92 -17.06 -21.17
N GLY A 70 -11.14 -15.78 -21.43
CA GLY A 70 -12.27 -15.31 -22.23
C GLY A 70 -11.85 -14.70 -23.56
N TYR A 71 -12.78 -14.02 -24.22
CA TYR A 71 -12.53 -13.28 -25.45
C TYR A 71 -12.83 -11.81 -25.26
N GLU A 72 -12.03 -10.93 -25.85
CA GLU A 72 -12.35 -9.51 -25.93
C GLU A 72 -12.31 -9.03 -27.38
N ARG A 73 -13.10 -8.00 -27.64
CA ARG A 73 -13.01 -7.22 -28.86
C ARG A 73 -12.28 -5.97 -28.46
N PRO A 74 -10.96 -5.93 -28.61
CA PRO A 74 -10.30 -4.73 -28.25
C PRO A 74 -10.86 -3.65 -29.21
N ASP A 75 -10.87 -3.84 -30.55
CA ASP A 75 -10.82 -2.69 -31.48
C ASP A 75 -12.19 -2.07 -31.72
N PRO A 76 -12.46 -0.83 -31.25
CA PRO A 76 -13.74 -0.19 -31.46
C PRO A 76 -14.01 0.07 -32.94
N ASN A 77 -12.95 0.20 -33.75
CA ASN A 77 -13.05 0.44 -35.19
C ASN A 77 -13.12 -0.87 -35.99
N ASN A 78 -12.81 -2.02 -35.36
CA ASN A 78 -12.94 -3.34 -35.98
C ASN A 78 -13.66 -4.31 -35.03
N PRO A 79 -14.99 -4.22 -34.93
CA PRO A 79 -15.78 -5.04 -34.00
C PRO A 79 -15.76 -6.54 -34.31
N ASN A 80 -15.23 -6.95 -35.47
CA ASN A 80 -15.08 -8.35 -35.84
C ASN A 80 -13.75 -8.95 -35.37
N LEU A 81 -12.81 -8.13 -34.92
CA LEU A 81 -11.56 -8.60 -34.34
C LEU A 81 -11.80 -9.08 -32.91
N VAL A 82 -11.85 -10.40 -32.75
CA VAL A 82 -11.98 -11.06 -31.45
C VAL A 82 -10.64 -11.68 -31.09
N MET A 83 -10.10 -11.33 -29.93
CA MET A 83 -8.86 -11.90 -29.40
C MET A 83 -9.16 -12.77 -28.18
N GLU A 84 -8.50 -13.92 -28.11
CA GLU A 84 -8.50 -14.76 -26.91
C GLU A 84 -7.61 -14.12 -25.85
N ARG A 85 -8.11 -14.02 -24.62
CA ARG A 85 -7.37 -13.48 -23.47
C ARG A 85 -6.45 -14.55 -22.88
N THR A 86 -5.42 -14.87 -23.64
CA THR A 86 -4.34 -15.75 -23.19
C THR A 86 -3.54 -15.09 -22.06
N VAL A 87 -2.72 -15.86 -21.33
CA VAL A 87 -1.80 -15.29 -20.32
C VAL A 87 -0.84 -14.27 -20.94
N SER A 88 -0.40 -14.52 -22.19
CA SER A 88 0.43 -13.57 -22.92
C SER A 88 -0.32 -12.25 -23.09
N TYR A 89 -1.55 -12.29 -23.59
CA TYR A 89 -2.41 -11.13 -23.81
C TYR A 89 -2.57 -10.29 -22.53
N VAL A 90 -2.96 -10.94 -21.43
CA VAL A 90 -3.27 -10.26 -20.17
C VAL A 90 -2.01 -9.64 -19.56
N ARG A 91 -0.86 -10.33 -19.62
CA ARG A 91 0.45 -9.76 -19.20
C ARG A 91 0.74 -8.47 -19.93
N ASN A 92 0.55 -8.54 -21.22
CA ASN A 92 0.80 -7.47 -22.15
C ASN A 92 -0.13 -6.27 -21.85
N LYS A 93 -1.43 -6.51 -21.64
CA LYS A 93 -2.39 -5.51 -21.13
C LYS A 93 -1.94 -4.89 -19.80
N TYR A 94 -1.52 -5.70 -18.84
CA TYR A 94 -1.01 -5.24 -17.54
C TYR A 94 0.24 -4.36 -17.67
N ASN A 95 1.19 -4.75 -18.53
CA ASN A 95 2.46 -4.04 -18.66
C ASN A 95 2.32 -2.69 -19.35
N PHE A 96 1.34 -2.55 -20.26
CA PHE A 96 1.22 -1.39 -21.13
C PHE A 96 -0.04 -0.55 -20.89
N ALA A 97 -1.03 -0.99 -20.09
CA ALA A 97 -2.17 -0.28 -19.48
C ALA A 97 -2.99 0.74 -20.32
N MET A 98 -2.38 1.67 -21.06
CA MET A 98 -3.04 2.62 -21.95
C MET A 98 -2.92 2.15 -23.40
N ASN A 99 -4.07 1.95 -24.05
CA ASN A 99 -4.22 1.53 -25.44
C ASN A 99 -3.53 0.18 -25.72
N TYR A 100 -4.00 -0.93 -25.14
CA TYR A 100 -3.40 -2.23 -25.44
C TYR A 100 -4.11 -2.94 -26.60
N TRP A 101 -3.38 -3.19 -27.69
CA TRP A 101 -3.92 -3.64 -28.98
C TRP A 101 -3.15 -4.80 -29.61
N THR A 102 -2.57 -5.74 -28.86
CA THR A 102 -1.81 -6.81 -29.54
C THR A 102 -1.88 -8.15 -28.84
N ASP A 103 -2.52 -9.13 -29.51
CA ASP A 103 -1.94 -10.43 -29.83
C ASP A 103 -2.40 -10.83 -31.27
N ALA A 104 -1.46 -10.90 -32.24
CA ALA A 104 -1.55 -11.38 -33.66
C ALA A 104 -1.82 -10.34 -34.81
N PRO A 105 -1.40 -10.62 -36.07
CA PRO A 105 -0.05 -10.45 -36.62
C PRO A 105 0.06 -9.29 -37.63
N GLY A 106 1.27 -8.74 -37.77
CA GLY A 106 1.70 -8.03 -38.98
C GLY A 106 2.17 -6.60 -38.78
N ILE A 107 1.45 -5.75 -38.01
CA ILE A 107 1.85 -4.34 -37.84
C ILE A 107 1.52 -3.83 -36.44
N PRO A 108 2.51 -3.38 -35.64
CA PRO A 108 2.25 -2.71 -34.38
C PRO A 108 1.72 -1.29 -34.65
N ARG A 109 0.42 -1.05 -34.45
CA ARG A 109 -0.13 0.32 -34.40
C ARG A 109 0.13 0.92 -33.02
N ASN A 110 1.18 1.73 -32.92
CA ASN A 110 1.40 2.88 -32.02
C ASN A 110 0.69 2.94 -30.65
N SER A 111 0.68 1.84 -29.91
CA SER A 111 -0.01 1.77 -28.63
C SER A 111 0.85 1.13 -27.54
N ARG A 112 1.86 1.91 -27.13
CA ARG A 112 2.89 1.54 -26.14
C ARG A 112 3.02 2.60 -25.04
N SER A 113 1.96 3.36 -24.76
CA SER A 113 1.98 4.29 -23.64
C SER A 113 1.96 3.50 -22.34
N SER A 114 3.14 3.25 -21.76
CA SER A 114 3.24 2.64 -20.43
C SER A 114 2.52 3.54 -19.43
N GLY A 115 1.30 3.16 -19.02
CA GLY A 115 0.61 3.80 -17.91
C GLY A 115 1.35 3.68 -16.58
N GLY A 116 2.48 2.96 -16.55
CA GLY A 116 3.31 2.78 -15.38
C GLY A 116 2.56 2.10 -14.25
N VAL A 117 2.88 2.48 -13.02
CA VAL A 117 2.19 1.99 -11.83
C VAL A 117 0.74 2.47 -11.76
N GLN A 118 0.44 3.69 -12.23
CA GLN A 118 -0.92 4.23 -12.21
C GLN A 118 -1.86 3.45 -13.14
N GLY A 119 -1.45 3.22 -14.39
CA GLY A 119 -2.25 2.43 -15.32
C GLY A 119 -2.48 1.00 -14.82
N ARG A 120 -1.52 0.43 -14.08
CA ARG A 120 -1.70 -0.88 -13.41
C ARG A 120 -2.66 -0.80 -12.23
N LEU A 121 -2.65 0.30 -11.48
CA LEU A 121 -3.58 0.54 -10.38
C LEU A 121 -5.01 0.74 -10.91
N ASP A 122 -5.17 1.44 -12.03
CA ASP A 122 -6.48 1.65 -12.68
C ASP A 122 -7.09 0.33 -13.17
N LEU A 123 -6.27 -0.60 -13.68
CA LEU A 123 -6.74 -1.92 -14.12
C LEU A 123 -7.39 -2.72 -12.99
N ILE A 124 -6.94 -2.52 -11.75
CA ILE A 124 -7.43 -3.25 -10.58
C ILE A 124 -8.43 -2.45 -9.75
N ARG A 125 -8.88 -1.29 -10.23
CA ARG A 125 -9.80 -0.40 -9.50
C ARG A 125 -11.04 -1.14 -9.00
N ASP A 126 -11.70 -1.90 -9.86
CA ASP A 126 -12.93 -2.63 -9.53
C ASP A 126 -12.71 -3.78 -8.52
N TYR A 127 -11.46 -4.09 -8.20
CA TYR A 127 -11.05 -5.11 -7.22
C TYR A 127 -10.58 -4.50 -5.90
N LEU A 128 -10.64 -3.18 -5.78
CA LEU A 128 -10.39 -2.40 -4.57
C LEU A 128 -11.69 -1.69 -4.19
N ASP A 129 -11.85 -1.39 -2.90
CA ASP A 129 -12.86 -0.41 -2.50
C ASP A 129 -12.45 1.00 -2.95
N GLU A 130 -13.45 1.87 -3.16
CA GLU A 130 -13.24 3.21 -3.71
C GLU A 130 -12.28 4.03 -2.83
N ASP A 131 -12.46 3.97 -1.50
CA ASP A 131 -11.63 4.71 -0.55
C ASP A 131 -10.15 4.27 -0.62
N THR A 132 -9.90 2.96 -0.70
CA THR A 132 -8.54 2.41 -0.87
C THR A 132 -7.91 2.82 -2.19
N TYR A 133 -8.68 2.79 -3.28
CA TYR A 133 -8.18 3.23 -4.59
C TYR A 133 -7.87 4.73 -4.60
N GLU A 134 -8.77 5.58 -4.07
CA GLU A 134 -8.54 7.02 -3.93
C GLU A 134 -7.30 7.32 -3.08
N HIS A 135 -7.14 6.59 -1.98
CA HIS A 135 -5.99 6.73 -1.10
C HIS A 135 -4.67 6.36 -1.80
N PHE A 136 -4.64 5.32 -2.64
CA PHE A 136 -3.44 4.96 -3.41
C PHE A 136 -3.21 5.87 -4.63
N SER A 137 -4.26 6.33 -5.31
CA SER A 137 -4.14 7.17 -6.50
C SER A 137 -3.75 8.61 -6.16
N SER A 138 -4.29 9.19 -5.08
CA SER A 138 -3.99 10.57 -4.65
C SER A 138 -2.53 10.78 -4.24
N THR A 139 -1.85 9.74 -3.76
CA THR A 139 -0.46 9.78 -3.30
C THR A 139 0.56 9.48 -4.40
N SER A 140 0.12 9.09 -5.59
CA SER A 140 0.95 8.75 -6.75
C SER A 140 1.15 9.93 -7.74
N PHE A 141 0.80 11.17 -7.37
CA PHE A 141 0.98 12.37 -8.21
C PHE A 141 2.24 13.20 -7.85
N PRO A 142 2.96 13.80 -8.83
CA PRO A 142 2.64 13.91 -10.25
C PRO A 142 3.65 13.16 -11.17
N PHE A 143 3.12 12.43 -12.17
CA PHE A 143 3.80 11.88 -13.35
C PHE A 143 5.11 11.12 -13.12
N ALA A 144 5.03 9.79 -13.13
CA ALA A 144 6.15 8.84 -13.16
C ALA A 144 6.77 8.44 -11.82
N SER A 145 6.14 8.71 -10.68
CA SER A 145 6.47 7.92 -9.49
C SER A 145 5.98 6.50 -9.75
N ASN A 146 6.92 5.57 -10.03
CA ASN A 146 6.67 4.13 -10.03
C ASN A 146 6.40 3.63 -8.59
N LYS A 147 5.72 4.42 -7.77
CA LYS A 147 5.56 4.29 -6.33
C LYS A 147 4.11 4.57 -5.94
N ILE A 148 3.58 3.72 -5.09
CA ILE A 148 2.31 3.88 -4.39
C ILE A 148 2.67 4.08 -2.91
N ILE A 149 2.11 5.11 -2.31
CA ILE A 149 2.48 5.54 -0.95
C ILE A 149 1.22 5.62 -0.09
N SER A 150 1.37 5.48 1.22
CA SER A 150 0.28 5.56 2.20
C SER A 150 0.74 6.37 3.40
N GLY A 151 -0.20 6.82 4.23
CA GLY A 151 0.16 7.49 5.49
C GLY A 151 1.12 6.67 6.36
N ALA A 152 0.94 5.35 6.43
CA ALA A 152 1.84 4.46 7.17
C ALA A 152 3.23 4.38 6.50
N MET A 153 3.25 4.22 5.17
CA MET A 153 4.47 4.11 4.38
C MET A 153 5.31 5.40 4.38
N GLN A 154 4.67 6.58 4.32
CA GLN A 154 5.38 7.87 4.44
C GLN A 154 6.14 7.99 5.76
N LYS A 155 5.59 7.42 6.85
CA LYS A 155 6.19 7.48 8.18
C LYS A 155 7.27 6.42 8.40
N THR A 156 7.32 5.38 7.57
CA THR A 156 8.35 4.34 7.60
C THR A 156 9.40 4.49 6.50
N GLY A 157 9.20 5.43 5.56
CA GLY A 157 10.06 5.61 4.38
C GLY A 157 9.73 4.64 3.23
N GLN A 158 8.76 3.76 3.42
CA GLN A 158 8.43 2.69 2.50
C GLN A 158 7.60 3.17 1.31
N TYR A 159 7.54 2.33 0.28
CA TYR A 159 6.62 2.50 -0.84
C TYR A 159 6.33 1.15 -1.51
N LEU A 160 5.17 1.06 -2.15
CA LEU A 160 4.77 -0.08 -2.96
C LEU A 160 5.06 0.19 -4.44
N THR A 161 5.34 -0.84 -5.20
CA THR A 161 5.38 -0.78 -6.67
C THR A 161 4.53 -1.89 -7.26
N LEU A 162 3.84 -1.57 -8.35
CA LEU A 162 3.23 -2.57 -9.23
C LEU A 162 4.25 -2.85 -10.33
N SER A 163 5.19 -3.76 -10.08
CA SER A 163 6.25 -4.10 -11.02
C SER A 163 5.70 -4.74 -12.30
N ALA A 164 6.46 -4.65 -13.39
CA ALA A 164 6.04 -5.25 -14.65
C ALA A 164 5.90 -6.76 -14.49
N TRP A 165 4.87 -7.35 -15.11
CA TRP A 165 4.72 -8.78 -15.14
C TRP A 165 5.79 -9.37 -16.07
N GLU A 166 6.71 -10.09 -15.44
CA GLU A 166 7.83 -10.80 -16.04
C GLU A 166 7.39 -11.78 -17.15
N TYR A 167 8.18 -11.87 -18.22
CA TYR A 167 7.97 -12.85 -19.27
C TYR A 167 8.48 -14.23 -18.82
N PRO A 168 7.84 -15.35 -19.22
CA PRO A 168 8.28 -16.66 -18.84
C PRO A 168 9.66 -16.93 -19.42
N ASP A 169 10.52 -17.52 -18.63
CA ASP A 169 11.85 -17.95 -19.04
C ASP A 169 11.94 -19.49 -18.97
N PRO A 170 13.03 -20.11 -19.47
CA PRO A 170 13.18 -21.57 -19.44
C PRO A 170 13.10 -22.20 -18.04
N ASN A 171 13.45 -21.45 -16.99
CA ASN A 171 13.45 -21.85 -15.59
C ASN A 171 12.14 -21.51 -14.87
N ASN A 172 11.39 -20.49 -15.33
CA ASN A 172 10.10 -20.11 -14.78
C ASN A 172 9.04 -19.87 -15.87
N LYS A 173 8.24 -20.91 -16.13
CA LYS A 173 7.17 -20.88 -17.14
C LYS A 173 5.89 -20.18 -16.67
N ASN A 174 5.70 -20.05 -15.36
CA ASN A 174 4.46 -19.56 -14.75
C ASN A 174 4.74 -18.30 -13.94
N THR A 175 4.96 -17.19 -14.64
CA THR A 175 5.14 -15.88 -14.01
C THR A 175 3.80 -15.26 -13.68
N TYR A 176 3.75 -14.46 -12.62
CA TYR A 176 2.59 -13.66 -12.22
C TYR A 176 3.04 -12.24 -11.85
N PRO A 177 2.17 -11.23 -11.98
CA PRO A 177 2.48 -9.87 -11.52
C PRO A 177 2.68 -9.85 -10.00
N LYS A 178 3.62 -9.04 -9.55
CA LYS A 178 4.01 -8.93 -8.14
C LYS A 178 3.87 -7.50 -7.65
N VAL A 179 3.40 -7.37 -6.42
CA VAL A 179 3.44 -6.12 -5.65
C VAL A 179 4.62 -6.17 -4.72
N GLU A 180 5.53 -5.21 -4.85
CA GLU A 180 6.77 -5.16 -4.09
C GLU A 180 6.74 -4.01 -3.09
N LEU A 181 7.15 -4.29 -1.85
CA LEU A 181 7.30 -3.30 -0.79
C LEU A 181 8.78 -2.99 -0.62
N PHE A 182 9.16 -1.73 -0.84
CA PHE A 182 10.52 -1.25 -0.69
C PHE A 182 10.68 -0.41 0.58
N PRO A 183 11.86 -0.46 1.22
CA PRO A 183 12.22 0.43 2.32
C PRO A 183 12.50 1.87 1.86
#